data_AF-A0A0N0IWE1-F1
#
_entry.id   AF-A0A0N0IWE1-F1
#
_cell.length_a   1.000
_cell.length_b   1.000
_cell.length_c   1.000
_cell.angle_alpha   90.00
_cell.angle_beta   90.00
_cell.angle_gamma   90.00
#
_symmetry.space_group_name_H-M   'P 1'
#
loop_
_entity.id
_entity.type
_entity.pdbx_description
1 polymer ?
#
loop_
_entity_poly.entity_id
_entity_poly.type
_entity_poly.pdbx_seq_one_letter_code
_entity_poly.pdbx_strand_id
1 'polypeptide(L)'
;MTIGEYIQEKLSLWSVEYSDGMVAAELARIGLDPSETITNEINLDIFFYNVIPDIINMPSSISEGGYSISYDKATLLKYYSMVARKLGKPDLFSDNTITDITSKWG
;
A
#
# COMPACT_ATOMS: atom_id res chain seq x y z
N MET A 1 4.30 21.01 1.25
CA MET A 1 4.44 19.57 1.07
C MET A 1 3.82 19.21 -0.25
N THR A 2 4.58 18.59 -1.14
CA THR A 2 4.09 18.03 -2.39
C THR A 2 3.45 16.67 -2.18
N ILE A 3 2.75 16.14 -3.17
CA ILE A 3 2.21 14.77 -3.14
C ILE A 3 3.34 13.75 -2.95
N GLY A 4 4.45 13.92 -3.67
CA GLY A 4 5.62 13.03 -3.56
C GLY A 4 6.23 13.05 -2.16
N GLU A 5 6.46 14.24 -1.59
CA GLU A 5 6.97 14.39 -0.23
C GLU A 5 6.03 13.73 0.80
N TYR A 6 4.72 13.94 0.67
CA TYR A 6 3.74 13.32 1.56
C TYR A 6 3.78 11.80 1.51
N ILE A 7 3.87 11.21 0.31
CA ILE A 7 3.95 9.76 0.14
C ILE A 7 5.23 9.22 0.78
N GLN A 8 6.37 9.88 0.57
CA GLN A 8 7.65 9.48 1.16
C GLN A 8 7.60 9.54 2.69
N GLU A 9 7.07 10.62 3.27
CA GLU A 9 6.87 10.72 4.72
C GLU A 9 5.96 9.61 5.24
N LYS A 10 4.86 9.32 4.53
CA LYS A 10 3.90 8.28 4.92
C LYS A 10 4.53 6.89 4.89
N LEU A 11 5.27 6.55 3.83
CA LEU A 11 5.96 5.26 3.69
C LEU A 11 7.08 5.10 4.72
N SER A 12 7.77 6.19 5.06
CA SER A 12 8.78 6.21 6.13
C SER A 12 8.20 5.84 7.50
N LEU A 13 6.92 6.13 7.79
CA LEU A 13 6.26 5.69 9.03
C LEU A 13 6.17 4.15 9.15
N TRP A 14 6.23 3.43 8.02
CA TRP A 14 6.25 1.97 7.97
C TRP A 14 7.65 1.41 7.69
N SER A 15 8.68 2.25 7.81
CA SER A 15 10.07 1.94 7.46
C SER A 15 10.24 1.50 6.00
N VAL A 16 9.33 1.90 5.11
CA VAL A 16 9.37 1.53 3.68
C VAL A 16 10.21 2.52 2.91
N GLU A 17 11.32 2.05 2.34
CA GLU A 17 12.06 2.79 1.33
C GLU A 17 11.47 2.47 -0.04
N TYR A 18 10.93 3.49 -0.72
CA TYR A 18 10.33 3.35 -2.04
C TYR A 18 10.87 4.45 -2.94
N SER A 19 11.37 4.09 -4.12
CA SER A 19 12.07 5.05 -4.97
C SER A 19 11.15 6.15 -5.50
N ASP A 20 11.66 7.37 -5.60
CA ASP A 20 10.90 8.51 -6.15
C ASP A 20 10.43 8.26 -7.58
N GLY A 21 11.23 7.54 -8.38
CA GLY A 21 10.86 7.15 -9.74
C GLY A 21 9.64 6.21 -9.77
N MET A 22 9.54 5.29 -8.81
CA MET A 22 8.36 4.43 -8.68
C MET A 22 7.15 5.21 -8.17
N VAL A 23 7.33 6.12 -7.21
CA VAL A 23 6.25 7.03 -6.78
C VAL A 23 5.70 7.81 -7.97
N ALA A 24 6.57 8.44 -8.76
CA ALA A 24 6.18 9.22 -9.93
C ALA A 24 5.46 8.37 -10.98
N ALA A 25 5.94 7.16 -11.25
CA ALA A 25 5.32 6.25 -12.21
C ALA A 25 3.90 5.83 -11.78
N GLU A 26 3.69 5.51 -10.50
CA GLU A 26 2.38 5.11 -9.99
C GLU A 26 1.41 6.29 -9.86
N LEU A 27 1.90 7.49 -9.50
CA LEU A 27 1.10 8.71 -9.52
C LEU A 27 0.62 9.07 -10.93
N ALA A 28 1.50 8.95 -11.93
CA ALA A 28 1.13 9.20 -13.32
C ALA A 28 0.01 8.25 -13.81
N ARG A 29 -0.01 6.99 -13.35
CA ARG A 29 -1.08 6.03 -13.68
C ARG A 29 -2.46 6.43 -13.14
N ILE A 30 -2.48 7.21 -12.06
CA ILE A 30 -3.72 7.73 -11.46
C ILE A 30 -3.98 9.19 -11.81
N GLY A 31 -3.22 9.76 -12.74
CA GLY A 31 -3.40 11.11 -13.25
C GLY A 31 -2.96 12.22 -12.30
N LEU A 32 -2.01 11.94 -11.41
CA LEU A 32 -1.43 12.91 -10.46
C LEU A 32 0.05 13.16 -10.75
N ASP A 33 0.56 14.32 -10.36
CA ASP A 33 1.97 14.68 -10.48
C ASP A 33 2.62 14.80 -9.07
N PRO A 34 3.79 14.16 -8.83
CA PRO A 34 4.47 14.21 -7.53
C PRO A 34 4.85 15.62 -7.06
N SER A 35 4.99 16.58 -7.98
CA SER A 35 5.35 17.97 -7.69
C SER A 35 4.16 18.85 -7.29
N GLU A 36 2.93 18.37 -7.49
CA GLU A 36 1.72 19.10 -7.09
C GLU A 36 1.64 19.25 -5.58
N THR A 37 1.06 20.36 -5.13
CA THR A 37 0.82 20.60 -3.70
C THR A 37 -0.31 19.69 -3.22
N ILE A 38 -0.09 18.98 -2.11
CA ILE A 38 -1.14 18.13 -1.55
C ILE A 38 -2.28 18.99 -0.96
N THR A 39 -3.53 18.62 -1.29
CA THR A 39 -4.75 19.27 -0.78
C THR A 39 -5.71 18.21 -0.23
N ASN A 40 -6.74 18.64 0.51
CA ASN A 40 -7.73 17.73 1.09
C ASN A 40 -8.62 17.03 0.05
N GLU A 41 -8.65 17.53 -1.19
CA GLU A 41 -9.45 16.96 -2.29
C GLU A 41 -8.73 15.81 -3.00
N ILE A 42 -7.40 15.73 -2.85
CA ILE A 42 -6.58 14.72 -3.52
C ILE A 42 -6.70 13.40 -2.77
N ASN A 43 -7.25 12.40 -3.45
CA ASN A 43 -7.39 11.05 -2.92
C ASN A 43 -6.21 10.15 -3.34
N LEU A 44 -5.32 9.86 -2.40
CA LEU A 44 -4.18 8.95 -2.60
C LEU A 44 -4.48 7.48 -2.25
N ASP A 45 -5.71 7.15 -1.86
CA ASP A 45 -6.11 5.77 -1.53
C ASP A 45 -5.80 4.82 -2.69
N ILE A 46 -6.04 5.24 -3.95
CA ILE A 46 -5.79 4.41 -5.13
C ILE A 46 -4.29 4.12 -5.29
N PHE A 47 -3.42 5.11 -5.03
CA PHE A 47 -1.98 4.93 -5.04
C PHE A 47 -1.57 3.83 -4.06
N PHE A 48 -1.99 3.96 -2.80
CA PHE A 48 -1.64 2.98 -1.76
C PHE A 48 -2.21 1.59 -2.03
N TYR A 49 -3.44 1.52 -2.57
CA TYR A 49 -4.03 0.25 -2.99
C TYR A 49 -3.19 -0.46 -4.06
N ASN A 50 -2.61 0.28 -5.01
CA ASN A 50 -1.79 -0.31 -6.07
C ASN A 50 -0.40 -0.74 -5.57
N VAL A 51 0.22 0.09 -4.72
CA VAL A 51 1.64 -0.09 -4.34
C VAL A 51 1.84 -1.06 -3.17
N ILE A 52 0.94 -1.08 -2.19
CA ILE A 52 1.14 -1.88 -0.96
C ILE A 52 1.27 -3.39 -1.23
N PRO A 53 0.52 -4.01 -2.16
CA PRO A 53 0.71 -5.42 -2.47
C PRO A 53 2.15 -5.75 -2.88
N ASP A 54 2.77 -4.88 -3.68
CA ASP A 54 4.16 -5.08 -4.11
C ASP A 54 5.12 -4.93 -2.92
N ILE A 55 4.92 -3.93 -2.06
CA ILE A 55 5.73 -3.74 -0.84
C ILE A 55 5.64 -4.96 0.09
N ILE A 56 4.45 -5.52 0.30
CA ILE A 56 4.26 -6.69 1.19
C ILE A 56 5.00 -7.92 0.64
N ASN A 57 4.98 -8.08 -0.69
CA ASN A 57 5.64 -9.18 -1.38
C ASN A 57 7.15 -8.97 -1.57
N MET A 58 7.70 -7.77 -1.28
CA MET A 58 9.14 -7.58 -1.26
C MET A 58 9.80 -8.46 -0.18
N PRO A 59 10.99 -9.02 -0.48
CA PRO A 59 11.75 -9.80 0.49
C PRO A 59 12.06 -8.91 1.70
N SER A 60 11.67 -9.37 2.89
CA SER A 60 11.83 -8.64 4.16
C SER A 60 13.28 -8.53 4.66
N SER A 61 14.25 -9.00 3.88
CA SER A 61 15.66 -8.97 4.26
C SER A 61 16.55 -9.02 3.02
N ILE A 62 17.21 -7.91 2.71
CA ILE A 62 18.47 -7.93 1.95
C ILE A 62 19.56 -7.84 3.02
N SER A 63 20.07 -8.99 3.49
CA SER A 63 21.21 -9.02 4.40
C SER A 63 22.50 -8.80 3.60
N GLU A 64 22.81 -7.55 3.30
CA GLU A 64 24.18 -7.13 3.02
C GLU A 64 24.68 -6.29 4.21
N GLY A 65 25.64 -6.82 4.97
CA GLY A 65 26.40 -6.03 5.95
C GLY A 65 25.79 -5.85 7.34
N GLY A 66 24.74 -6.58 7.73
CA GLY A 66 24.21 -6.56 9.11
C GLY A 66 23.09 -5.56 9.40
N TYR A 67 22.57 -4.88 8.37
CA TYR A 67 21.32 -4.13 8.46
C TYR A 67 20.13 -5.03 8.09
N SER A 68 19.14 -5.13 8.98
CA SER A 68 17.86 -5.80 8.72
C SER A 68 16.77 -4.76 8.66
N ILE A 69 16.29 -4.43 7.46
CA ILE A 69 15.11 -3.57 7.30
C ILE A 69 13.88 -4.44 7.52
N SER A 70 13.33 -4.39 8.73
CA SER A 70 12.07 -5.08 9.06
C SER A 70 10.90 -4.12 8.84
N TYR A 71 10.24 -4.22 7.68
CA TYR A 71 8.99 -3.50 7.42
C TYR A 71 7.88 -4.01 8.36
N ASP A 72 7.03 -3.11 8.87
CA ASP A 72 5.84 -3.51 9.62
C ASP A 72 4.73 -3.99 8.66
N LYS A 73 4.90 -5.23 8.17
CA LYS A 73 3.97 -5.89 7.25
C LYS A 73 2.57 -6.04 7.84
N ALA A 74 2.44 -6.21 9.17
CA ALA A 74 1.15 -6.35 9.82
C ALA A 74 0.33 -5.05 9.77
N THR A 75 0.98 -3.91 9.98
CA THR A 75 0.33 -2.60 9.86
C THR A 75 0.01 -2.27 8.39
N LEU A 76 0.91 -2.58 7.46
CA LEU A 76 0.67 -2.40 6.02
C LEU A 76 -0.53 -3.21 5.52
N LEU A 77 -0.65 -4.47 5.95
CA LEU A 77 -1.81 -5.32 5.63
C LEU A 77 -3.12 -4.71 6.12
N LYS A 78 -3.18 -4.28 7.38
CA LYS A 78 -4.38 -3.63 7.94
C LYS A 78 -4.75 -2.35 7.19
N TYR A 79 -3.75 -1.54 6.86
CA TYR A 79 -3.95 -0.30 6.12
C TYR A 79 -4.46 -0.60 4.69
N TYR A 80 -3.88 -1.59 4.01
CA TYR A 80 -4.34 -2.05 2.71
C TYR A 80 -5.80 -2.53 2.74
N SER A 81 -6.17 -3.39 3.70
CA SER A 81 -7.55 -3.86 3.87
C SER A 81 -8.54 -2.70 4.07
N MET A 82 -8.15 -1.69 4.85
CA MET A 82 -8.96 -0.49 5.08
C MET A 82 -9.15 0.31 3.79
N VAL A 83 -8.07 0.53 3.04
CA VAL A 83 -8.08 1.26 1.77
C VAL A 83 -8.91 0.51 0.71
N ALA A 84 -8.74 -0.81 0.59
CA ALA A 84 -9.52 -1.65 -0.32
C ALA A 84 -11.02 -1.52 -0.03
N ARG A 85 -11.43 -1.58 1.24
CA ARG A 85 -12.83 -1.37 1.65
C ARG A 85 -13.34 0.02 1.32
N LYS A 86 -12.55 1.07 1.57
CA LYS A 86 -12.93 2.47 1.26
C LYS A 86 -13.14 2.70 -0.24
N LEU A 87 -12.35 2.03 -1.07
CA LEU A 87 -12.44 2.09 -2.53
C LEU A 87 -13.49 1.13 -3.13
N GLY A 88 -14.09 0.25 -2.32
CA GLY A 88 -14.96 -0.82 -2.82
C GLY A 88 -14.22 -1.86 -3.68
N LYS A 89 -12.92 -2.05 -3.44
CA LYS A 89 -12.05 -2.97 -4.17
C LYS A 89 -11.79 -4.25 -3.38
N PRO A 90 -11.47 -5.38 -4.04
CA PRO A 90 -11.16 -6.62 -3.36
C PRO A 90 -9.88 -6.48 -2.52
N ASP A 91 -9.89 -7.06 -1.33
CA ASP A 91 -8.70 -7.20 -0.50
C ASP A 91 -7.99 -8.51 -0.86
N LEU A 92 -6.87 -8.37 -1.58
CA LEU A 92 -6.06 -9.49 -2.07
C LEU A 92 -5.40 -10.33 -0.96
N PHE A 93 -5.33 -9.81 0.27
CA PHE A 93 -4.73 -10.50 1.42
C PHE A 93 -5.77 -10.93 2.46
N SER A 94 -7.05 -10.69 2.20
CA SER A 94 -8.12 -11.18 3.07
C SER A 94 -8.32 -12.68 2.89
N ASP A 95 -8.13 -13.44 3.96
CA ASP A 95 -8.62 -14.82 4.03
C ASP A 95 -10.14 -14.78 4.14
N ASN A 96 -10.84 -14.80 3.01
CA ASN A 96 -12.30 -14.99 2.97
C ASN A 96 -12.64 -16.37 3.55
N THR A 97 -12.92 -16.41 4.85
CA THR A 97 -13.28 -17.64 5.58
C THR A 97 -14.78 -17.92 5.58
N ILE A 98 -15.61 -17.08 4.95
CA ILE A 98 -17.04 -17.36 4.82
C ILE A 98 -17.25 -18.33 3.66
N THR A 99 -17.17 -19.62 3.97
CA THR A 99 -17.67 -20.69 3.10
C THR A 99 -19.16 -20.86 3.38
N ASP A 100 -20.02 -20.59 2.40
CA ASP A 100 -21.44 -20.92 2.49
C ASP A 100 -21.60 -22.43 2.61
N ILE A 101 -22.08 -22.90 3.77
CA ILE A 101 -22.32 -24.32 4.05
C ILE A 101 -23.80 -24.69 3.87
N THR A 102 -24.61 -23.86 3.21
CA THR A 102 -26.06 -24.12 3.04
C THR A 102 -26.31 -25.47 2.34
N SER A 103 -25.37 -25.90 1.48
CA SER A 103 -25.39 -27.22 0.81
C SER A 103 -25.12 -28.42 1.71
N LYS A 104 -24.64 -28.23 2.95
CA LYS A 104 -24.42 -29.31 3.93
C LYS A 104 -25.64 -29.60 4.82
N TRP A 105 -26.74 -28.89 4.63
CA TRP A 105 -28.00 -29.06 5.36
C TRP A 105 -29.07 -29.83 4.56
N GLY A 106 -28.69 -30.46 3.44
CA GLY A 106 -29.56 -31.28 2.58
C GLY A 106 -29.33 -32.77 2.71
#